data_AF-A0A553P241-F1
#
_entry.id   AF-A0A553P241-F1
#
_cell.length_a   1.000
_cell.length_b   1.000
_cell.length_c   1.000
_cell.angle_alpha   90.00
_cell.angle_beta   90.00
_cell.angle_gamma   90.00
#
_symmetry.space_group_name_H-M   'P 1'
#
loop_
_entity.id
_entity.type
_entity.pdbx_description
1 polymer ?
#
loop_
_entity_poly.entity_id
_entity_poly.type
_entity_poly.pdbx_seq_one_letter_code
_entity_poly.pdbx_strand_id
1 'polypeptide(L)'
;MTFWQENYHFIKDVYDMRHQKMLEWMENVEKAISRIMADKVYTSAEFKRERDNFHALCKDLYREEVKKWLQQMLEILMAERAKEERKEQISKLDGLIERHENLVPNVNQTQIKVDLYWKCYAYGDELAPHIEFLDGIMLSSTREIAPSCVENVEELIERQEKALNQLETKRNVVKELIAKGKALLENPDKPKFLDNHVQRIEDGWDLTKDKATARLQFLQKTKDAWVGYAEGLEAIAVEFEKADEEMKKVKKRFNLQSAMEDLEKRQQIFGDNKTTIENLYKSIQDNYEIMTMTLPDEKKDFVKKEVKAITDKLDVVGKFEDKVKKIEDFVNNLNEFNNSLKGLDEWMNNADSQLKDIKDASDKMTPEDRVSYTMELQEDIAGKVKIIDENIAREEALLPQGDKVPQDAQDHKNELNRIKEFVLALQKKVISECEQYSEDVKYWAEYKTGIKEFKPWLETYEKKSTEGLHKPQTLDEANTMYKAVKEFADSCQKELKVLETATAASLKMTTHHEADSEVAELKER
;
A
#
# COMPACT_ATOMS: atom_id res chain seq x y z
N MET A 1 112.19 18.22 -42.82
CA MET A 1 111.95 17.22 -41.75
C MET A 1 112.28 17.73 -40.34
N THR A 2 113.08 18.79 -40.16
CA THR A 2 113.54 19.26 -38.82
C THR A 2 112.46 19.85 -37.90
N PHE A 3 111.53 20.67 -38.40
CA PHE A 3 110.51 21.33 -37.55
C PHE A 3 109.60 20.35 -36.77
N TRP A 4 109.18 19.25 -37.41
CA TRP A 4 108.27 18.27 -36.80
C TRP A 4 108.99 17.34 -35.81
N GLN A 5 110.29 17.09 -36.02
CA GLN A 5 111.11 16.32 -35.10
C GLN A 5 111.45 17.12 -33.83
N GLU A 6 111.80 18.40 -33.97
CA GLU A 6 112.13 19.29 -32.84
C GLU A 6 110.92 19.60 -31.94
N ASN A 7 109.71 19.62 -32.52
CA ASN A 7 108.47 19.93 -31.80
C ASN A 7 107.58 18.71 -31.54
N TYR A 8 108.08 17.50 -31.78
CA TYR A 8 107.29 16.26 -31.70
C TYR A 8 106.54 16.11 -30.38
N HIS A 9 107.21 16.34 -29.25
CA HIS A 9 106.61 16.21 -27.92
C HIS A 9 105.44 17.18 -27.72
N PHE A 10 105.62 18.45 -28.07
CA PHE A 10 104.56 19.45 -27.97
C PHE A 10 103.36 19.11 -28.86
N ILE A 11 103.60 18.66 -30.09
CA ILE A 11 102.54 18.34 -31.05
C ILE A 11 101.79 17.07 -30.63
N LYS A 12 102.51 16.08 -30.08
CA LYS A 12 101.94 14.87 -29.48
C LYS A 12 101.09 15.21 -28.26
N ASP A 13 101.55 16.08 -27.36
CA ASP A 13 100.79 16.51 -26.19
C ASP A 13 99.48 17.22 -26.60
N VAL A 14 99.51 18.05 -27.64
CA VAL A 14 98.31 18.72 -28.17
C VAL A 14 97.36 17.71 -28.84
N TYR A 15 97.89 16.71 -29.54
CA TYR A 15 97.10 15.61 -30.10
C TYR A 15 96.42 14.79 -29.00
N ASP A 16 97.19 14.32 -28.02
CA ASP A 16 96.73 13.54 -26.88
C ASP A 16 95.69 14.32 -26.06
N MET A 17 95.91 15.63 -25.85
CA MET A 17 94.93 16.51 -25.21
C MET A 17 93.61 16.58 -25.99
N ARG A 18 93.64 16.74 -27.33
CA ARG A 18 92.40 16.81 -28.13
C ARG A 18 91.70 15.45 -28.24
N HIS A 19 92.46 14.36 -28.32
CA HIS A 19 91.95 13.00 -28.24
C HIS A 19 91.23 12.77 -26.89
N GLN A 20 91.89 13.12 -25.78
CA GLN A 20 91.34 13.01 -24.43
C GLN A 20 90.07 13.86 -24.25
N LYS A 21 90.06 15.11 -24.75
CA LYS A 21 88.86 15.97 -24.71
C LYS A 21 87.68 15.41 -25.52
N MET A 22 87.95 14.67 -26.60
CA MET A 22 86.90 14.00 -27.36
C MET A 22 86.34 12.81 -26.57
N LEU A 23 87.20 12.05 -25.90
CA LEU A 23 86.80 10.93 -25.03
C LEU A 23 85.99 11.40 -23.81
N GLU A 24 86.45 12.43 -23.09
CA GLU A 24 85.75 13.01 -21.94
C GLU A 24 84.37 13.56 -22.31
N TRP A 25 84.25 14.20 -23.47
CA TRP A 25 82.97 14.67 -23.96
C TRP A 25 82.01 13.49 -24.24
N MET A 26 82.47 12.41 -24.89
CA MET A 26 81.65 11.21 -25.13
C MET A 26 81.18 10.60 -23.82
N GLU A 27 82.06 10.48 -22.82
CA GLU A 27 81.67 9.98 -21.49
C GLU A 27 80.64 10.88 -20.78
N ASN A 28 80.76 12.20 -20.92
CA ASN A 28 79.79 13.14 -20.35
C ASN A 28 78.43 13.04 -21.04
N VAL A 29 78.40 12.84 -22.36
CA VAL A 29 77.19 12.57 -23.13
C VAL A 29 76.55 11.26 -22.68
N GLU A 30 77.31 10.17 -22.59
CA GLU A 30 76.82 8.86 -22.12
C GLU A 30 76.27 8.94 -20.68
N LYS A 31 76.92 9.69 -19.78
CA LYS A 31 76.43 9.96 -18.42
C LYS A 31 75.12 10.75 -18.44
N ALA A 32 75.01 11.77 -19.28
CA ALA A 32 73.79 12.56 -19.42
C ALA A 32 72.62 11.72 -19.96
N ILE A 33 72.86 10.89 -20.98
CA ILE A 33 71.89 9.90 -21.49
C ILE A 33 71.45 8.99 -20.35
N SER A 34 72.39 8.44 -19.58
CA SER A 34 72.09 7.52 -18.47
C SER A 34 71.22 8.16 -17.39
N ARG A 35 71.42 9.45 -17.08
CA ARG A 35 70.59 10.19 -16.11
C ARG A 35 69.19 10.46 -16.62
N ILE A 36 69.06 10.87 -17.87
CA ILE A 36 67.77 11.14 -18.52
C ILE A 36 66.94 9.87 -18.64
N MET A 37 67.58 8.76 -19.01
CA MET A 37 66.95 7.47 -19.23
C MET A 37 66.81 6.64 -17.94
N ALA A 38 67.26 7.15 -16.81
CA ALA A 38 67.06 6.49 -15.51
C ALA A 38 65.58 6.44 -15.15
N ASP A 39 65.17 5.39 -14.43
CA ASP A 39 63.80 5.24 -13.89
C ASP A 39 63.56 6.13 -12.66
N LYS A 40 63.98 7.39 -12.76
CA LYS A 40 63.80 8.43 -11.74
C LYS A 40 62.68 9.37 -12.19
N VAL A 41 61.71 9.60 -11.30
CA VAL A 41 60.73 10.67 -11.48
C VAL A 41 61.38 12.00 -11.07
N TYR A 42 61.40 12.95 -11.98
CA TYR A 42 61.92 14.30 -11.75
C TYR A 42 60.76 15.26 -11.48
N THR A 43 61.03 16.37 -10.80
CA THR A 43 60.19 17.56 -10.96
C THR A 43 60.45 18.20 -12.32
N SER A 44 59.49 18.97 -12.85
CA SER A 44 59.64 19.68 -14.12
C SER A 44 60.88 20.60 -14.13
N ALA A 45 61.17 21.24 -13.00
CA ALA A 45 62.36 22.08 -12.85
C ALA A 45 63.67 21.26 -12.87
N GLU A 46 63.70 20.09 -12.24
CA GLU A 46 64.87 19.20 -12.29
C GLU A 46 65.07 18.62 -13.69
N PHE A 47 64.01 18.15 -14.34
CA PHE A 47 64.11 17.61 -15.69
C PHE A 47 64.54 18.68 -16.71
N LYS A 48 64.09 19.93 -16.54
CA LYS A 48 64.54 21.06 -17.37
C LYS A 48 66.06 21.23 -17.30
N ARG A 49 66.67 21.09 -16.12
CA ARG A 49 68.12 21.22 -15.94
C ARG A 49 68.86 20.09 -16.64
N GLU A 50 68.39 18.84 -16.50
CA GLU A 50 68.99 17.69 -17.20
C GLU A 50 68.86 17.81 -18.73
N ARG A 51 67.69 18.26 -19.21
CA ARG A 51 67.45 18.58 -20.63
C ARG A 51 68.43 19.63 -21.14
N ASP A 52 68.54 20.77 -20.46
CA ASP A 52 69.36 21.90 -20.92
C ASP A 52 70.85 21.52 -20.93
N ASN A 53 71.29 20.76 -19.93
CA ASN A 53 72.64 20.18 -19.87
C ASN A 53 72.90 19.24 -21.07
N PHE A 54 71.98 18.32 -21.34
CA PHE A 54 72.11 17.39 -22.47
C PHE A 54 72.12 18.11 -23.83
N HIS A 55 71.24 19.09 -24.03
CA HIS A 55 71.22 19.91 -25.25
C HIS A 55 72.52 20.70 -25.44
N ALA A 56 73.10 21.22 -24.37
CA ALA A 56 74.39 21.90 -24.43
C ALA A 56 75.50 20.96 -24.94
N LEU A 57 75.54 19.71 -24.45
CA LEU A 57 76.49 18.69 -24.91
C LEU A 57 76.28 18.32 -26.38
N CYS A 58 75.04 18.39 -26.88
CA CYS A 58 74.68 18.04 -28.25
C CYS A 58 75.02 19.09 -29.31
N LYS A 59 75.30 20.35 -28.93
CA LYS A 59 75.65 21.42 -29.90
C LYS A 59 76.89 21.08 -30.72
N ASP A 60 77.84 20.37 -30.11
CA ASP A 60 79.10 19.95 -30.73
C ASP A 60 79.09 18.46 -31.11
N LEU A 61 77.95 17.92 -31.57
CA LEU A 61 77.79 16.47 -31.81
C LEU A 61 78.64 15.94 -32.97
N TYR A 62 78.61 16.59 -34.13
CA TYR A 62 79.17 16.00 -35.36
C TYR A 62 80.70 16.03 -35.41
N ARG A 63 81.37 16.92 -34.66
CA ARG A 63 82.85 17.02 -34.45
C ARG A 63 83.73 16.74 -35.69
N GLU A 64 83.24 17.02 -36.88
CA GLU A 64 83.86 16.63 -38.15
C GLU A 64 85.26 17.26 -38.33
N GLU A 65 85.40 18.52 -37.96
CA GLU A 65 86.68 19.24 -37.99
C GLU A 65 87.69 18.65 -36.99
N VAL A 66 87.23 18.15 -35.84
CA VAL A 66 88.08 17.53 -34.82
C VAL A 66 88.57 16.17 -35.30
N LYS A 67 87.69 15.34 -35.90
CA LYS A 67 88.06 14.05 -36.50
C LYS A 67 89.12 14.22 -37.59
N LYS A 68 88.88 15.14 -38.54
CA LYS A 68 89.83 15.45 -39.61
C LYS A 68 91.16 15.94 -39.08
N TRP A 69 91.14 16.82 -38.09
CA TRP A 69 92.36 17.32 -37.46
C TRP A 69 93.14 16.19 -36.76
N LEU A 70 92.47 15.30 -36.03
CA LEU A 70 93.10 14.16 -35.37
C LEU A 70 93.71 13.20 -36.40
N GLN A 71 93.01 12.88 -37.49
CA GLN A 71 93.52 12.02 -38.56
C GLN A 71 94.77 12.63 -39.23
N GLN A 72 94.68 13.89 -39.65
CA GLN A 72 95.80 14.60 -40.29
C GLN A 72 97.02 14.71 -39.36
N MET A 73 96.79 15.05 -38.08
CA MET A 73 97.89 15.20 -37.13
C MET A 73 98.53 13.86 -36.77
N LEU A 74 97.73 12.79 -36.69
CA LEU A 74 98.22 11.43 -36.46
C LEU A 74 99.11 10.95 -37.62
N GLU A 75 98.71 11.19 -38.86
CA GLU A 75 99.51 10.87 -40.06
C GLU A 75 100.89 11.54 -40.00
N ILE A 76 100.93 12.83 -39.62
CA ILE A 76 102.18 13.59 -39.49
C ILE A 76 103.05 13.03 -38.36
N LEU A 77 102.46 12.77 -37.18
CA LEU A 77 103.18 12.23 -36.02
C LEU A 77 103.77 10.83 -36.27
N MET A 78 103.12 10.04 -37.13
CA MET A 78 103.50 8.66 -37.42
C MET A 78 104.39 8.49 -38.66
N ALA A 79 104.60 9.54 -39.47
CA ALA A 79 105.27 9.49 -40.78
C ALA A 79 106.66 8.82 -40.76
N GLU A 80 107.41 8.98 -39.68
CA GLU A 80 108.78 8.46 -39.49
C GLU A 80 108.89 7.40 -38.37
N ARG A 81 107.76 6.94 -37.83
CA ARG A 81 107.69 5.95 -36.74
C ARG A 81 107.69 4.50 -37.24
N ALA A 82 108.02 3.58 -36.33
CA ALA A 82 108.00 2.15 -36.62
C ALA A 82 106.60 1.69 -37.05
N LYS A 83 106.54 0.71 -37.97
CA LYS A 83 105.29 0.22 -38.56
C LYS A 83 104.30 -0.29 -37.50
N GLU A 84 104.79 -0.91 -36.43
CA GLU A 84 103.96 -1.45 -35.36
C GLU A 84 103.33 -0.35 -34.49
N GLU A 85 104.12 0.66 -34.10
CA GLU A 85 103.64 1.82 -33.33
C GLU A 85 102.60 2.63 -34.12
N ARG A 86 102.84 2.82 -35.43
CA ARG A 86 101.89 3.46 -36.35
C ARG A 86 100.55 2.71 -36.39
N LYS A 87 100.58 1.38 -36.48
CA LYS A 87 99.38 0.55 -36.53
C LYS A 87 98.57 0.64 -35.23
N GLU A 88 99.25 0.63 -34.08
CA GLU A 88 98.60 0.75 -32.77
C GLU A 88 97.89 2.11 -32.61
N GLN A 89 98.55 3.21 -32.97
CA GLN A 89 97.99 4.56 -32.80
C GLN A 89 96.85 4.85 -33.79
N ILE A 90 96.94 4.35 -35.02
CA ILE A 90 95.82 4.37 -35.98
C ILE A 90 94.62 3.60 -35.41
N SER A 91 94.84 2.40 -34.89
CA SER A 91 93.76 1.60 -34.28
C SER A 91 93.11 2.28 -33.08
N LYS A 92 93.86 3.05 -32.28
CA LYS A 92 93.31 3.83 -31.16
C LYS A 92 92.41 4.97 -31.63
N LEU A 93 92.86 5.71 -32.65
CA LEU A 93 92.06 6.79 -33.23
C LEU A 93 90.81 6.24 -33.95
N ASP A 94 90.96 5.15 -34.71
CA ASP A 94 89.85 4.50 -35.39
C ASP A 94 88.80 4.02 -34.38
N GLY A 95 89.22 3.41 -33.26
CA GLY A 95 88.31 3.00 -32.19
C GLY A 95 87.60 4.18 -31.50
N LEU A 96 88.27 5.34 -31.38
CA LEU A 96 87.65 6.56 -30.86
C LEU A 96 86.58 7.10 -31.83
N ILE A 97 86.89 7.13 -33.14
CA ILE A 97 85.98 7.58 -34.19
C ILE A 97 84.78 6.63 -34.29
N GLU A 98 85.00 5.32 -34.25
CA GLU A 98 83.95 4.31 -34.24
C GLU A 98 83.03 4.45 -33.02
N ARG A 99 83.59 4.67 -31.82
CA ARG A 99 82.78 4.94 -30.61
C ARG A 99 81.92 6.19 -30.78
N HIS A 100 82.48 7.27 -31.35
CA HIS A 100 81.73 8.49 -31.64
C HIS A 100 80.59 8.24 -32.64
N GLU A 101 80.87 7.55 -33.73
CA GLU A 101 79.89 7.24 -34.77
C GLU A 101 78.76 6.35 -34.24
N ASN A 102 79.07 5.41 -33.35
CA ASN A 102 78.08 4.58 -32.67
C ASN A 102 77.27 5.35 -31.60
N LEU A 103 77.83 6.40 -31.00
CA LEU A 103 77.15 7.24 -30.02
C LEU A 103 76.14 8.20 -30.67
N VAL A 104 76.43 8.71 -31.87
CA VAL A 104 75.60 9.71 -32.58
C VAL A 104 74.13 9.26 -32.73
N PRO A 105 73.81 8.03 -33.22
CA PRO A 105 72.43 7.54 -33.27
C PRO A 105 71.72 7.54 -31.91
N ASN A 106 72.42 7.11 -30.85
CA ASN A 106 71.87 7.06 -29.49
C ASN A 106 71.59 8.47 -28.95
N VAL A 107 72.48 9.44 -29.23
CA VAL A 107 72.26 10.86 -28.88
C VAL A 107 71.04 11.41 -29.60
N ASN A 108 70.92 11.18 -30.91
CA ASN A 108 69.78 11.64 -31.70
C ASN A 108 68.46 11.03 -31.21
N GLN A 109 68.45 9.73 -30.89
CA GLN A 109 67.28 9.08 -30.29
C GLN A 109 66.95 9.65 -28.91
N THR A 110 67.96 9.90 -28.08
CA THR A 110 67.77 10.46 -26.74
C THR A 110 67.25 11.90 -26.80
N GLN A 111 67.69 12.73 -27.75
CA GLN A 111 67.14 14.08 -27.96
C GLN A 111 65.63 14.06 -28.18
N ILE A 112 65.14 13.15 -29.04
CA ILE A 112 63.70 13.00 -29.29
C ILE A 112 62.95 12.64 -28.00
N LYS A 113 63.49 11.69 -27.21
CA LYS A 113 62.90 11.28 -25.92
C LYS A 113 62.92 12.39 -24.89
N VAL A 114 64.01 13.14 -24.80
CA VAL A 114 64.16 14.28 -23.90
C VAL A 114 63.11 15.35 -24.17
N ASP A 115 62.88 15.69 -25.44
CA ASP A 115 61.86 16.67 -25.83
C ASP A 115 60.45 16.17 -25.55
N LEU A 116 60.19 14.87 -25.76
CA LEU A 116 58.92 14.24 -25.37
C LEU A 116 58.70 14.30 -23.87
N TYR A 117 59.69 13.91 -23.06
CA TYR A 117 59.59 13.91 -21.60
C TYR A 117 59.39 15.33 -21.07
N TRP A 118 60.08 16.32 -21.65
CA TRP A 118 59.88 17.73 -21.32
C TRP A 118 58.42 18.16 -21.55
N LYS A 119 57.83 17.77 -22.69
CA LYS A 119 56.40 18.04 -22.97
C LYS A 119 55.48 17.36 -21.93
N CYS A 120 55.81 16.15 -21.48
CA CYS A 120 55.03 15.42 -20.47
C CYS A 120 55.14 16.08 -19.07
N TYR A 121 56.32 16.56 -18.68
CA TYR A 121 56.51 17.30 -17.44
C TYR A 121 55.80 18.66 -17.47
N ALA A 122 55.93 19.42 -18.57
CA ALA A 122 55.21 20.68 -18.75
C ALA A 122 53.69 20.50 -18.73
N TYR A 123 53.18 19.39 -19.28
CA TYR A 123 51.77 19.02 -19.16
C TYR A 123 51.35 18.76 -17.70
N GLY A 124 52.21 18.09 -16.92
CA GLY A 124 51.97 17.90 -15.48
C GLY A 124 51.84 19.22 -14.71
N ASP A 125 52.72 20.19 -14.99
CA ASP A 125 52.65 21.53 -14.37
C ASP A 125 51.35 22.27 -14.75
N GLU A 126 50.92 22.14 -16.00
CA GLU A 126 49.67 22.72 -16.49
C GLU A 126 48.44 22.08 -15.87
N LEU A 127 48.46 20.76 -15.59
CA LEU A 127 47.38 20.05 -14.91
C LEU A 127 47.23 20.41 -13.44
N ALA A 128 48.33 20.67 -12.73
CA ALA A 128 48.36 20.85 -11.27
C ALA A 128 47.26 21.80 -10.72
N PRO A 129 47.09 23.05 -11.20
CA PRO A 129 46.06 23.95 -10.68
C PRO A 129 44.63 23.46 -10.95
N HIS A 130 44.41 22.66 -12.00
CA HIS A 130 43.10 22.09 -12.32
C HIS A 130 42.76 20.89 -11.44
N ILE A 131 43.77 20.10 -11.11
CA ILE A 131 43.64 19.02 -10.13
C ILE A 131 43.34 19.57 -8.74
N GLU A 132 44.06 20.60 -8.28
CA GLU A 132 43.79 21.25 -7.00
C GLU A 132 42.38 21.86 -6.94
N PHE A 133 41.92 22.45 -8.05
CA PHE A 133 40.56 22.94 -8.19
C PHE A 133 39.53 21.81 -8.03
N LEU A 134 39.71 20.68 -8.71
CA LEU A 134 38.83 19.52 -8.59
C LEU A 134 38.82 18.95 -7.17
N ASP A 135 39.99 18.81 -6.54
CA ASP A 135 40.13 18.32 -5.17
C ASP A 135 39.36 19.25 -4.18
N GLY A 136 39.38 20.57 -4.41
CA GLY A 136 38.61 21.53 -3.62
C GLY A 136 37.07 21.40 -3.76
N ILE A 137 36.59 21.19 -4.99
CA ILE A 137 35.15 20.94 -5.24
C ILE A 137 34.73 19.58 -4.67
N MET A 138 35.57 18.55 -4.82
CA MET A 138 35.33 17.22 -4.27
C MET A 138 35.21 17.28 -2.74
N LEU A 139 36.16 17.94 -2.07
CA LEU A 139 36.16 18.07 -0.61
C LEU A 139 34.90 18.78 -0.11
N SER A 140 34.51 19.89 -0.74
CA SER A 140 33.29 20.62 -0.35
C SER A 140 32.00 19.84 -0.64
N SER A 141 31.96 19.03 -1.71
CA SER A 141 30.78 18.23 -2.09
C SER A 141 30.61 16.94 -1.28
N THR A 142 31.66 16.49 -0.59
CA THR A 142 31.65 15.23 0.20
C THR A 142 31.73 15.43 1.71
N ARG A 143 31.99 16.67 2.17
CA ARG A 143 32.03 16.98 3.60
C ARG A 143 30.68 16.74 4.26
N GLU A 144 30.72 16.23 5.49
CA GLU A 144 29.55 16.10 6.34
C GLU A 144 28.88 17.47 6.60
N ILE A 145 27.55 17.47 6.65
CA ILE A 145 26.73 18.65 6.91
C ILE A 145 25.81 18.40 8.09
N ALA A 146 25.47 19.46 8.79
CA ALA A 146 24.56 19.44 9.92
C ALA A 146 23.64 20.67 9.92
N PRO A 147 22.78 20.88 8.89
CA PRO A 147 21.84 21.99 8.85
C PRO A 147 20.83 21.93 10.01
N SER A 148 20.63 23.04 10.72
CA SER A 148 19.69 23.12 11.84
C SER A 148 18.26 23.56 11.47
N CYS A 149 18.07 24.08 10.26
CA CYS A 149 16.77 24.51 9.71
C CYS A 149 16.81 24.55 8.17
N VAL A 150 15.67 24.83 7.55
CA VAL A 150 15.52 24.86 6.09
C VAL A 150 16.40 25.93 5.44
N GLU A 151 16.56 27.10 6.07
CA GLU A 151 17.40 28.19 5.58
C GLU A 151 18.88 27.76 5.50
N ASN A 152 19.36 26.97 6.46
CA ASN A 152 20.70 26.39 6.38
C ASN A 152 20.85 25.41 5.19
N VAL A 153 19.80 24.66 4.86
CA VAL A 153 19.80 23.77 3.69
C VAL A 153 19.83 24.59 2.40
N GLU A 154 19.06 25.67 2.31
CA GLU A 154 19.07 26.58 1.16
C GLU A 154 20.44 27.20 0.92
N GLU A 155 21.13 27.69 1.97
CA GLU A 155 22.51 28.17 1.85
C GLU A 155 23.46 27.09 1.30
N LEU A 156 23.28 25.83 1.71
CA LEU A 156 24.08 24.70 1.21
C LEU A 156 23.79 24.40 -0.25
N ILE A 157 22.52 24.51 -0.67
CA ILE A 157 22.10 24.38 -2.08
C ILE A 157 22.79 25.45 -2.92
N GLU A 158 22.70 26.73 -2.53
CA GLU A 158 23.33 27.84 -3.25
C GLU A 158 24.85 27.65 -3.40
N ARG A 159 25.52 27.20 -2.33
CA ARG A 159 26.96 26.88 -2.38
C ARG A 159 27.26 25.74 -3.34
N GLN A 160 26.44 24.70 -3.37
CA GLN A 160 26.63 23.55 -4.25
C GLN A 160 26.35 23.90 -5.72
N GLU A 161 25.33 24.72 -6.00
CA GLU A 161 25.04 25.25 -7.33
C GLU A 161 26.20 26.10 -7.85
N LYS A 162 26.77 26.95 -6.97
CA LYS A 162 27.97 27.72 -7.31
C LYS A 162 29.16 26.82 -7.65
N ALA A 163 29.37 25.73 -6.91
CA ALA A 163 30.41 24.74 -7.20
C ALA A 163 30.21 24.05 -8.58
N LEU A 164 28.97 23.67 -8.91
CA LEU A 164 28.64 23.10 -10.22
C LEU A 164 28.83 24.11 -11.36
N ASN A 165 28.46 25.38 -11.14
CA ASN A 165 28.71 26.44 -12.12
C ASN A 165 30.22 26.65 -12.34
N GLN A 166 31.03 26.62 -11.26
CA GLN A 166 32.49 26.67 -11.38
C GLN A 166 33.04 25.51 -12.21
N LEU A 167 32.53 24.29 -12.03
CA LEU A 167 32.87 23.16 -12.92
C LEU A 167 32.50 23.48 -14.37
N GLU A 168 31.29 23.95 -14.67
CA GLU A 168 30.91 24.23 -16.05
C GLU A 168 31.82 25.29 -16.71
N THR A 169 32.24 26.33 -15.97
CA THR A 169 33.18 27.34 -16.50
C THR A 169 34.57 26.78 -16.86
N LYS A 170 34.99 25.67 -16.25
CA LYS A 170 36.29 25.02 -16.49
C LYS A 170 36.22 23.83 -17.45
N ARG A 171 35.01 23.43 -17.87
CA ARG A 171 34.76 22.23 -18.67
C ARG A 171 35.58 22.17 -19.96
N ASN A 172 35.58 23.26 -20.73
CA ASN A 172 36.32 23.30 -22.00
C ASN A 172 37.83 23.20 -21.78
N VAL A 173 38.35 23.90 -20.76
CA VAL A 173 39.77 23.86 -20.41
C VAL A 173 40.20 22.43 -20.03
N VAL A 174 39.43 21.75 -19.18
CA VAL A 174 39.75 20.37 -18.79
C VAL A 174 39.61 19.40 -19.97
N LYS A 175 38.61 19.58 -20.84
CA LYS A 175 38.47 18.79 -22.07
C LYS A 175 39.67 18.94 -23.00
N GLU A 176 40.19 20.16 -23.16
CA GLU A 176 41.40 20.43 -23.93
C GLU A 176 42.65 19.80 -23.29
N LEU A 177 42.78 19.86 -21.97
CA LEU A 177 43.87 19.22 -21.23
C LEU A 177 43.84 17.69 -21.36
N ILE A 178 42.66 17.07 -21.32
CA ILE A 178 42.49 15.62 -21.55
C ILE A 178 42.89 15.28 -22.99
N ALA A 179 42.43 16.05 -23.98
CA ALA A 179 42.79 15.83 -25.39
C ALA A 179 44.30 15.96 -25.63
N LYS A 180 44.93 16.98 -25.02
CA LYS A 180 46.38 17.18 -25.05
C LYS A 180 47.14 16.01 -24.41
N GLY A 181 46.66 15.52 -23.26
CA GLY A 181 47.20 14.34 -22.59
C GLY A 181 47.12 13.10 -23.47
N LYS A 182 45.95 12.83 -24.07
CA LYS A 182 45.74 11.69 -24.98
C LYS A 182 46.66 11.73 -26.20
N ALA A 183 46.87 12.90 -26.80
CA ALA A 183 47.84 13.06 -27.89
C ALA A 183 49.28 12.72 -27.46
N LEU A 184 49.68 13.05 -26.22
CA LEU A 184 50.99 12.65 -25.68
C LEU A 184 51.07 11.14 -25.43
N LEU A 185 49.95 10.49 -25.08
CA LEU A 185 49.88 9.04 -24.83
C LEU A 185 50.05 8.19 -26.09
N GLU A 186 49.84 8.75 -27.28
CA GLU A 186 50.01 8.05 -28.56
C GLU A 186 51.49 7.74 -28.86
N ASN A 187 52.43 8.45 -28.22
CA ASN A 187 53.85 8.24 -28.44
C ASN A 187 54.34 6.98 -27.66
N PRO A 188 54.92 5.96 -28.33
CA PRO A 188 55.35 4.73 -27.68
C PRO A 188 56.49 4.94 -26.68
N ASP A 189 57.27 6.01 -26.85
CA ASP A 189 58.39 6.34 -25.98
C ASP A 189 57.97 7.20 -24.77
N LYS A 190 56.67 7.41 -24.51
CA LYS A 190 56.16 8.21 -23.39
C LYS A 190 56.67 7.73 -22.01
N PRO A 191 56.80 8.64 -21.02
CA PRO A 191 57.13 8.23 -19.66
C PRO A 191 55.92 7.59 -18.96
N LYS A 192 56.18 6.58 -18.11
CA LYS A 192 55.13 5.80 -17.41
C LYS A 192 54.20 6.63 -16.52
N PHE A 193 54.68 7.75 -15.95
CA PHE A 193 53.85 8.60 -15.07
C PHE A 193 52.74 9.34 -15.83
N LEU A 194 52.88 9.51 -17.15
CA LEU A 194 51.92 10.26 -17.96
C LEU A 194 50.54 9.60 -17.93
N ASP A 195 50.47 8.26 -17.99
CA ASP A 195 49.21 7.52 -17.91
C ASP A 195 48.44 7.88 -16.62
N ASN A 196 49.12 7.91 -15.47
CA ASN A 196 48.50 8.31 -14.19
C ASN A 196 48.03 9.78 -14.18
N HIS A 197 48.78 10.70 -14.80
CA HIS A 197 48.40 12.12 -14.85
C HIS A 197 47.15 12.34 -15.70
N VAL A 198 47.09 11.72 -16.89
CA VAL A 198 45.92 11.81 -17.78
C VAL A 198 44.70 11.14 -17.14
N GLN A 199 44.89 9.96 -16.56
CA GLN A 199 43.80 9.27 -15.85
C GLN A 199 43.27 10.09 -14.67
N ARG A 200 44.13 10.72 -13.88
CA ARG A 200 43.72 11.51 -12.71
C ARG A 200 42.80 12.68 -13.09
N ILE A 201 43.09 13.39 -14.18
CA ILE A 201 42.24 14.50 -14.63
C ILE A 201 40.95 14.01 -15.30
N GLU A 202 41.01 12.91 -16.05
CA GLU A 202 39.84 12.32 -16.72
C GLU A 202 38.85 11.73 -15.71
N ASP A 203 39.29 10.78 -14.89
CA ASP A 203 38.44 10.14 -13.86
C ASP A 203 38.05 11.14 -12.77
N GLY A 204 38.97 12.02 -12.38
CA GLY A 204 38.74 13.02 -11.34
C GLY A 204 37.67 14.04 -11.71
N TRP A 205 37.59 14.43 -13.00
CA TRP A 205 36.56 15.34 -13.48
C TRP A 205 35.16 14.74 -13.34
N ASP A 206 34.96 13.55 -13.91
CA ASP A 206 33.66 12.88 -13.92
C ASP A 206 33.22 12.52 -12.51
N LEU A 207 34.11 11.95 -11.69
CA LEU A 207 33.80 11.63 -10.29
C LEU A 207 33.42 12.87 -9.47
N THR A 208 34.14 13.98 -9.63
CA THR A 208 33.85 15.24 -8.92
C THR A 208 32.49 15.79 -9.33
N LYS A 209 32.20 15.79 -10.63
CA LYS A 209 30.92 16.26 -11.16
C LYS A 209 29.76 15.39 -10.67
N ASP A 210 29.93 14.06 -10.66
CA ASP A 210 28.90 13.14 -10.19
C ASP A 210 28.63 13.33 -8.70
N LYS A 211 29.67 13.45 -7.87
CA LYS A 211 29.52 13.72 -6.43
C LYS A 211 28.88 15.07 -6.16
N ALA A 212 29.28 16.12 -6.86
CA ALA A 212 28.70 17.45 -6.75
C ALA A 212 27.21 17.47 -7.15
N THR A 213 26.85 16.76 -8.23
CA THR A 213 25.47 16.66 -8.71
C THR A 213 24.61 15.85 -7.74
N ALA A 214 25.10 14.69 -7.28
CA ALA A 214 24.41 13.87 -6.29
C ALA A 214 24.19 14.63 -4.97
N ARG A 215 25.18 15.44 -4.57
CA ARG A 215 25.06 16.29 -3.39
C ARG A 215 23.97 17.34 -3.53
N LEU A 216 23.88 18.02 -4.68
CA LEU A 216 22.81 18.98 -4.95
C LEU A 216 21.42 18.32 -4.88
N GLN A 217 21.26 17.17 -5.54
CA GLN A 217 20.00 16.41 -5.52
C GLN A 217 19.60 15.99 -4.09
N PHE A 218 20.57 15.56 -3.28
CA PHE A 218 20.34 15.21 -1.89
C PHE A 218 19.91 16.42 -1.05
N LEU A 219 20.56 17.57 -1.23
CA LEU A 219 20.19 18.81 -0.54
C LEU A 219 18.79 19.30 -0.94
N GLN A 220 18.44 19.22 -2.22
CA GLN A 220 17.09 19.55 -2.71
C GLN A 220 16.03 18.65 -2.06
N LYS A 221 16.23 17.33 -2.06
CA LYS A 221 15.33 16.40 -1.35
C LYS A 221 15.23 16.69 0.14
N THR A 222 16.35 17.07 0.77
CA THR A 222 16.36 17.45 2.18
C THR A 222 15.53 18.70 2.41
N LYS A 223 15.64 19.71 1.56
CA LYS A 223 14.82 20.93 1.61
C LYS A 223 13.34 20.61 1.47
N ASP A 224 12.97 19.83 0.45
CA ASP A 224 11.58 19.44 0.22
C ASP A 224 11.01 18.70 1.43
N ALA A 225 11.80 17.83 2.06
CA ALA A 225 11.42 17.13 3.29
C ALA A 225 11.21 18.08 4.47
N TRP A 226 12.06 19.10 4.65
CA TRP A 226 11.85 20.12 5.69
C TRP A 226 10.53 20.87 5.50
N VAL A 227 10.25 21.30 4.27
CA VAL A 227 9.01 22.03 3.94
C VAL A 227 7.80 21.13 4.13
N GLY A 228 7.82 19.92 3.55
CA GLY A 228 6.74 18.96 3.66
C GLY A 228 6.49 18.48 5.10
N TYR A 229 7.53 18.40 5.94
CA TYR A 229 7.38 18.12 7.37
C TYR A 229 6.62 19.24 8.08
N ALA A 230 7.03 20.51 7.88
CA ALA A 230 6.39 21.65 8.53
C ALA A 230 4.92 21.82 8.09
N GLU A 231 4.66 21.80 6.78
CA GLU A 231 3.30 21.89 6.22
C GLU A 231 2.44 20.69 6.65
N GLY A 232 3.03 19.49 6.68
CA GLY A 232 2.36 18.28 7.14
C GLY A 232 1.91 18.36 8.60
N LEU A 233 2.76 18.89 9.49
CA LEU A 233 2.42 19.08 10.91
C LEU A 233 1.22 20.03 11.09
N GLU A 234 1.16 21.12 10.33
CA GLU A 234 0.04 22.06 10.40
C GLU A 234 -1.24 21.43 9.83
N ALA A 235 -1.14 20.78 8.66
CA ALA A 235 -2.27 20.14 8.00
C ALA A 235 -2.88 19.03 8.87
N ILE A 236 -2.07 18.13 9.44
CA ILE A 236 -2.59 17.02 10.25
C ILE A 236 -3.23 17.51 11.55
N ALA A 237 -2.75 18.62 12.13
CA ALA A 237 -3.37 19.22 13.30
C ALA A 237 -4.81 19.69 13.01
N VAL A 238 -5.03 20.31 11.85
CA VAL A 238 -6.36 20.71 11.38
C VAL A 238 -7.26 19.49 11.16
N GLU A 239 -6.73 18.41 10.58
CA GLU A 239 -7.52 17.18 10.37
C GLU A 239 -7.88 16.48 11.69
N PHE A 240 -7.02 16.53 12.71
CA PHE A 240 -7.37 16.07 14.05
C PHE A 240 -8.52 16.86 14.66
N GLU A 241 -8.51 18.19 14.54
CA GLU A 241 -9.60 19.04 15.03
C GLU A 241 -10.92 18.76 14.27
N LYS A 242 -10.84 18.57 12.95
CA LYS A 242 -12.01 18.16 12.14
C LYS A 242 -12.57 16.82 12.59
N ALA A 243 -11.71 15.83 12.85
CA ALA A 243 -12.12 14.52 13.34
C ALA A 243 -12.81 14.64 14.72
N ASP A 244 -12.26 15.43 15.64
CA ASP A 244 -12.88 15.70 16.94
C ASP A 244 -14.24 16.38 16.82
N GLU A 245 -14.38 17.40 15.95
CA GLU A 245 -15.64 18.09 15.71
C GLU A 245 -16.70 17.21 15.05
N GLU A 246 -16.33 16.39 14.06
CA GLU A 246 -17.25 15.44 13.46
C GLU A 246 -17.66 14.33 14.44
N MET A 247 -16.73 13.88 15.28
CA MET A 247 -17.02 12.92 16.34
C MET A 247 -18.06 13.47 17.33
N LYS A 248 -18.05 14.78 17.66
CA LYS A 248 -19.09 15.41 18.51
C LYS A 248 -20.49 15.38 17.89
N LYS A 249 -20.59 15.32 16.57
CA LYS A 249 -21.86 15.30 15.83
C LYS A 249 -22.48 13.90 15.75
N VAL A 250 -21.72 12.84 16.05
CA VAL A 250 -22.21 11.46 16.11
C VAL A 250 -23.16 11.30 17.30
N LYS A 251 -24.45 11.11 17.01
CA LYS A 251 -25.54 11.01 17.98
C LYS A 251 -26.55 9.95 17.53
N LYS A 252 -27.26 9.34 18.50
CA LYS A 252 -28.37 8.43 18.20
C LYS A 252 -29.54 9.20 17.56
N ARG A 253 -30.17 8.60 16.55
CA ARG A 253 -31.43 9.03 15.95
C ARG A 253 -32.43 7.89 16.04
N PHE A 254 -33.67 8.17 16.43
CA PHE A 254 -34.65 7.11 16.70
C PHE A 254 -35.63 6.88 15.54
N ASN A 255 -35.73 7.83 14.61
CA ASN A 255 -36.35 7.58 13.32
C ASN A 255 -35.42 6.68 12.48
N LEU A 256 -35.89 5.50 12.08
CA LEU A 256 -35.04 4.48 11.42
C LEU A 256 -34.42 5.00 10.12
N GLN A 257 -35.22 5.61 9.24
CA GLN A 257 -34.73 6.12 7.96
C GLN A 257 -33.66 7.19 8.18
N SER A 258 -33.93 8.17 9.05
CA SER A 258 -32.94 9.21 9.39
C SER A 258 -31.69 8.64 10.10
N ALA A 259 -31.83 7.55 10.85
CA ALA A 259 -30.71 6.91 11.54
C ALA A 259 -29.79 6.16 10.56
N MET A 260 -30.37 5.46 9.58
CA MET A 260 -29.63 4.80 8.49
C MET A 260 -28.88 5.82 7.62
N GLU A 261 -29.55 6.91 7.22
CA GLU A 261 -28.94 8.00 6.43
C GLU A 261 -27.81 8.72 7.20
N ASP A 262 -28.00 9.00 8.49
CA ASP A 262 -26.92 9.63 9.29
C ASP A 262 -25.75 8.65 9.47
N LEU A 263 -26.00 7.36 9.71
CA LEU A 263 -24.96 6.35 9.83
C LEU A 263 -24.10 6.27 8.57
N GLU A 264 -24.71 6.15 7.40
CA GLU A 264 -23.99 6.11 6.11
C GLU A 264 -23.11 7.35 5.95
N LYS A 265 -23.67 8.53 6.24
CA LYS A 265 -22.92 9.78 6.23
C LYS A 265 -21.74 9.78 7.23
N ARG A 266 -21.92 9.25 8.45
CA ARG A 266 -20.85 9.18 9.45
C ARG A 266 -19.75 8.19 9.06
N GLN A 267 -20.11 7.04 8.49
CA GLN A 267 -19.16 6.06 7.98
C GLN A 267 -18.31 6.65 6.85
N GLN A 268 -18.94 7.37 5.92
CA GLN A 268 -18.21 8.06 4.84
C GLN A 268 -17.25 9.12 5.40
N ILE A 269 -17.72 10.03 6.24
CA ILE A 269 -16.88 11.08 6.85
C ILE A 269 -15.71 10.48 7.64
N PHE A 270 -15.97 9.41 8.40
CA PHE A 270 -14.91 8.70 9.11
C PHE A 270 -13.88 8.10 8.15
N GLY A 271 -14.32 7.42 7.08
CA GLY A 271 -13.43 6.83 6.09
C GLY A 271 -12.54 7.86 5.39
N ASP A 272 -13.11 9.00 5.01
CA ASP A 272 -12.39 10.11 4.37
C ASP A 272 -11.36 10.74 5.33
N ASN A 273 -11.76 11.00 6.58
CA ASN A 273 -10.87 11.55 7.60
C ASN A 273 -9.73 10.58 7.95
N LYS A 274 -10.04 9.29 8.14
CA LYS A 274 -9.06 8.25 8.43
C LYS A 274 -8.00 8.15 7.33
N THR A 275 -8.44 8.06 6.08
CA THR A 275 -7.54 7.99 4.92
C THR A 275 -6.66 9.24 4.83
N THR A 276 -7.22 10.42 5.03
CA THR A 276 -6.48 11.69 4.98
C THR A 276 -5.42 11.77 6.08
N ILE A 277 -5.80 11.47 7.32
CA ILE A 277 -4.90 11.48 8.49
C ILE A 277 -3.77 10.45 8.32
N GLU A 278 -4.08 9.21 7.90
CA GLU A 278 -3.09 8.16 7.70
C GLU A 278 -2.07 8.52 6.60
N ASN A 279 -2.54 9.11 5.49
CA ASN A 279 -1.67 9.57 4.40
C ASN A 279 -0.78 10.74 4.83
N LEU A 280 -1.34 11.74 5.54
CA LEU A 280 -0.57 12.86 6.08
C LEU A 280 0.48 12.37 7.07
N TYR A 281 0.10 11.47 7.99
CA TYR A 281 1.02 10.90 8.96
C TYR A 281 2.17 10.16 8.31
N LYS A 282 1.89 9.34 7.29
CA LYS A 282 2.94 8.65 6.52
C LYS A 282 3.88 9.64 5.83
N SER A 283 3.34 10.68 5.17
CA SER A 283 4.16 11.72 4.54
C SER A 283 5.06 12.45 5.56
N ILE A 284 4.55 12.74 6.76
CA ILE A 284 5.33 13.34 7.85
C ILE A 284 6.46 12.41 8.30
N GLN A 285 6.22 11.10 8.41
CA GLN A 285 7.26 10.12 8.74
C GLN A 285 8.34 10.04 7.65
N ASP A 286 7.96 9.95 6.38
CA ASP A 286 8.89 9.89 5.26
C ASP A 286 9.76 11.16 5.22
N ASN A 287 9.15 12.34 5.41
CA ASN A 287 9.87 13.62 5.49
C ASN A 287 10.77 13.70 6.72
N TYR A 288 10.31 13.22 7.88
CA TYR A 288 11.10 13.15 9.11
C TYR A 288 12.36 12.29 8.92
N GLU A 289 12.25 11.13 8.29
CA GLU A 289 13.38 10.25 8.03
C GLU A 289 14.44 10.93 7.15
N ILE A 290 14.04 11.53 6.03
CA ILE A 290 14.97 12.23 5.12
C ILE A 290 15.64 13.40 5.82
N MET A 291 14.85 14.23 6.50
CA MET A 291 15.32 15.43 7.21
C MET A 291 16.35 15.07 8.29
N THR A 292 16.07 14.02 9.08
CA THR A 292 16.93 13.62 10.21
C THR A 292 18.27 13.00 9.82
N MET A 293 18.45 12.59 8.55
CA MET A 293 19.75 12.14 8.03
C MET A 293 20.84 13.20 8.13
N THR A 294 20.45 14.49 8.05
CA THR A 294 21.38 15.63 8.08
C THR A 294 21.22 16.51 9.30
N LEU A 295 20.25 16.21 10.17
CA LEU A 295 19.95 17.04 11.32
C LEU A 295 21.05 16.89 12.40
N PRO A 296 21.48 17.97 13.08
CA PRO A 296 22.33 17.89 14.25
C PRO A 296 21.71 17.03 15.36
N ASP A 297 22.53 16.23 16.04
CA ASP A 297 22.05 15.32 17.09
C ASP A 297 21.27 16.04 18.20
N GLU A 298 21.71 17.24 18.60
CA GLU A 298 21.03 18.08 19.60
C GLU A 298 19.60 18.47 19.21
N LYS A 299 19.29 18.50 17.91
CA LYS A 299 17.96 18.86 17.37
C LYS A 299 17.07 17.64 17.13
N LYS A 300 17.65 16.44 16.98
CA LYS A 300 16.89 15.19 16.73
C LYS A 300 15.88 14.91 17.84
N ASP A 301 16.24 15.18 19.09
CA ASP A 301 15.35 14.96 20.23
C ASP A 301 14.10 15.86 20.22
N PHE A 302 14.23 17.08 19.68
CA PHE A 302 13.09 18.00 19.56
C PHE A 302 12.08 17.48 18.53
N VAL A 303 12.56 17.21 17.32
CA VAL A 303 11.72 16.73 16.21
C VAL A 303 11.10 15.36 16.55
N LYS A 304 11.85 14.49 17.24
CA LYS A 304 11.34 13.20 17.74
C LYS A 304 10.16 13.37 18.71
N LYS A 305 10.18 14.41 19.57
CA LYS A 305 9.06 14.70 20.48
C LYS A 305 7.84 15.21 19.73
N GLU A 306 8.02 16.05 18.70
CA GLU A 306 6.92 16.52 17.85
C GLU A 306 6.24 15.36 17.12
N VAL A 307 7.02 14.50 16.46
CA VAL A 307 6.49 13.30 15.80
C VAL A 307 5.75 12.41 16.79
N LYS A 308 6.31 12.19 17.99
CA LYS A 308 5.64 11.41 19.04
C LYS A 308 4.30 12.05 19.45
N ALA A 309 4.23 13.37 19.59
CA ALA A 309 2.98 14.05 19.94
C ALA A 309 1.90 13.88 18.86
N ILE A 310 2.30 13.84 17.57
CA ILE A 310 1.40 13.50 16.47
C ILE A 310 0.97 12.03 16.56
N THR A 311 1.90 11.11 16.79
CA THR A 311 1.59 9.68 16.95
C THR A 311 0.59 9.45 18.08
N ASP A 312 0.78 10.10 19.23
CA ASP A 312 -0.13 9.98 20.37
C ASP A 312 -1.53 10.54 20.04
N LYS A 313 -1.63 11.59 19.22
CA LYS A 313 -2.90 12.16 18.76
C LYS A 313 -3.64 11.31 17.73
N LEU A 314 -2.97 10.38 17.02
CA LEU A 314 -3.63 9.46 16.07
C LEU A 314 -4.73 8.62 16.71
N ASP A 315 -4.70 8.44 18.04
CA ASP A 315 -5.75 7.79 18.82
C ASP A 315 -7.15 8.37 18.57
N VAL A 316 -7.27 9.63 18.10
CA VAL A 316 -8.54 10.23 17.68
C VAL A 316 -9.24 9.42 16.58
N VAL A 317 -8.49 8.81 15.67
CA VAL A 317 -9.04 7.96 14.59
C VAL A 317 -9.71 6.72 15.21
N GLY A 318 -9.04 6.07 16.16
CA GLY A 318 -9.59 4.91 16.88
C GLY A 318 -10.84 5.27 17.69
N LYS A 319 -10.82 6.41 18.39
CA LYS A 319 -11.99 6.90 19.13
C LYS A 319 -13.18 7.22 18.21
N PHE A 320 -12.92 7.78 17.03
CA PHE A 320 -13.97 8.06 16.06
C PHE A 320 -14.56 6.76 15.50
N GLU A 321 -13.72 5.78 15.16
CA GLU A 321 -14.13 4.44 14.72
C GLU A 321 -15.05 3.78 15.75
N ASP A 322 -14.64 3.74 17.02
CA ASP A 322 -15.43 3.17 18.12
C ASP A 322 -16.79 3.86 18.28
N LYS A 323 -16.85 5.17 18.07
CA LYS A 323 -18.09 5.94 18.20
C LYS A 323 -19.04 5.67 17.03
N VAL A 324 -18.52 5.58 15.80
CA VAL A 324 -19.32 5.21 14.62
C VAL A 324 -19.85 3.79 14.78
N LYS A 325 -19.01 2.84 15.22
CA LYS A 325 -19.39 1.45 15.46
C LYS A 325 -20.52 1.32 16.49
N LYS A 326 -20.46 2.08 17.59
CA LYS A 326 -21.57 2.11 18.57
C LYS A 326 -22.89 2.61 17.99
N ILE A 327 -22.85 3.51 17.01
CA ILE A 327 -24.05 3.96 16.30
C ILE A 327 -24.51 2.93 15.29
N GLU A 328 -23.60 2.28 14.58
CA GLU A 328 -23.89 1.17 13.68
C GLU A 328 -24.64 0.03 14.41
N ASP A 329 -24.09 -0.43 15.54
CA ASP A 329 -24.72 -1.43 16.39
C ASP A 329 -26.13 -0.97 16.84
N PHE A 330 -26.28 0.30 17.21
CA PHE A 330 -27.57 0.85 17.61
C PHE A 330 -28.58 0.88 16.44
N VAL A 331 -28.17 1.30 15.24
CA VAL A 331 -29.04 1.35 14.05
C VAL A 331 -29.45 -0.06 13.62
N ASN A 332 -28.54 -1.03 13.67
CA ASN A 332 -28.85 -2.43 13.36
C ASN A 332 -29.91 -2.99 14.33
N ASN A 333 -29.73 -2.76 15.64
CA ASN A 333 -30.72 -3.17 16.65
C ASN A 333 -32.08 -2.46 16.45
N LEU A 334 -32.07 -1.18 16.06
CA LEU A 334 -33.30 -0.43 15.76
C LEU A 334 -34.02 -0.97 14.52
N ASN A 335 -33.27 -1.34 13.49
CA ASN A 335 -33.82 -1.97 12.28
C ASN A 335 -34.46 -3.33 12.60
N GLU A 336 -33.77 -4.18 13.35
CA GLU A 336 -34.30 -5.47 13.80
C GLU A 336 -35.57 -5.31 14.63
N PHE A 337 -35.57 -4.38 15.59
CA PHE A 337 -36.75 -4.06 16.39
C PHE A 337 -37.93 -3.62 15.52
N ASN A 338 -37.72 -2.66 14.62
CA ASN A 338 -38.74 -2.17 13.70
C ASN A 338 -39.30 -3.26 12.77
N ASN A 339 -38.44 -4.14 12.25
CA ASN A 339 -38.87 -5.26 11.39
C ASN A 339 -39.66 -6.30 12.19
N SER A 340 -39.32 -6.53 13.46
CA SER A 340 -40.10 -7.39 14.35
C SER A 340 -41.50 -6.82 14.59
N LEU A 341 -41.63 -5.51 14.83
CA LEU A 341 -42.92 -4.84 14.99
C LEU A 341 -43.78 -4.95 13.71
N LYS A 342 -43.21 -4.68 12.54
CA LYS A 342 -43.91 -4.85 11.25
C LYS A 342 -44.40 -6.27 11.04
N GLY A 343 -43.56 -7.26 11.31
CA GLY A 343 -43.93 -8.67 11.19
C GLY A 343 -45.04 -9.08 12.16
N LEU A 344 -45.08 -8.51 13.36
CA LEU A 344 -46.18 -8.73 14.32
C LEU A 344 -47.48 -8.04 13.88
N ASP A 345 -47.40 -6.82 13.37
CA ASP A 345 -48.56 -6.08 12.85
C ASP A 345 -49.21 -6.79 11.65
N GLU A 346 -48.41 -7.23 10.68
CA GLU A 346 -48.93 -8.01 9.54
C GLU A 346 -49.56 -9.33 10.01
N TRP A 347 -48.88 -10.04 10.91
CA TRP A 347 -49.37 -11.31 11.42
C TRP A 347 -50.68 -11.15 12.21
N MET A 348 -50.80 -10.14 13.07
CA MET A 348 -51.99 -10.00 13.93
C MET A 348 -53.25 -9.67 13.12
N ASN A 349 -53.12 -8.91 12.02
CA ASN A 349 -54.22 -8.63 11.10
C ASN A 349 -54.68 -9.90 10.35
N ASN A 350 -53.73 -10.76 9.95
CA ASN A 350 -54.04 -12.05 9.34
C ASN A 350 -54.70 -13.00 10.34
N ALA A 351 -54.21 -13.04 11.59
CA ALA A 351 -54.77 -13.88 12.65
C ALA A 351 -56.21 -13.45 13.03
N ASP A 352 -56.50 -12.15 13.11
CA ASP A 352 -57.87 -11.65 13.34
C ASP A 352 -58.80 -12.00 12.16
N SER A 353 -58.28 -11.96 10.93
CA SER A 353 -59.05 -12.40 9.74
C SER A 353 -59.32 -13.90 9.75
N GLN A 354 -58.33 -14.73 10.10
CA GLN A 354 -58.51 -16.18 10.24
C GLN A 354 -59.56 -16.52 11.29
N LEU A 355 -59.54 -15.86 12.46
CA LEU A 355 -60.56 -16.04 13.48
C LEU A 355 -61.96 -15.71 12.95
N LYS A 356 -62.08 -14.62 12.18
CA LYS A 356 -63.33 -14.23 11.55
C LYS A 356 -63.80 -15.28 10.54
N ASP A 357 -62.92 -15.80 9.70
CA ASP A 357 -63.25 -16.83 8.72
C ASP A 357 -63.74 -18.12 9.40
N ILE A 358 -63.09 -18.55 10.49
CA ILE A 358 -63.54 -19.72 11.28
C ILE A 358 -64.96 -19.51 11.80
N LYS A 359 -65.24 -18.30 12.30
CA LYS A 359 -66.55 -17.93 12.84
C LYS A 359 -67.64 -17.88 11.77
N ASP A 360 -67.34 -17.31 10.61
CA ASP A 360 -68.30 -17.10 9.53
C ASP A 360 -68.54 -18.37 8.70
N ALA A 361 -67.56 -19.29 8.60
CA ALA A 361 -67.64 -20.51 7.79
C ALA A 361 -68.40 -21.69 8.45
N SER A 362 -69.50 -21.39 9.17
CA SER A 362 -70.28 -22.40 9.91
C SER A 362 -70.94 -23.46 9.04
N ASP A 363 -71.18 -23.12 7.78
CA ASP A 363 -71.76 -23.96 6.75
C ASP A 363 -70.73 -24.90 6.08
N LYS A 364 -69.45 -24.78 6.45
CA LYS A 364 -68.34 -25.49 5.79
C LYS A 364 -67.42 -26.20 6.78
N MET A 365 -67.64 -26.03 8.07
CA MET A 365 -66.78 -26.56 9.13
C MET A 365 -67.63 -27.20 10.22
N THR A 366 -67.24 -28.40 10.64
CA THR A 366 -67.85 -29.01 11.83
C THR A 366 -67.40 -28.27 13.10
N PRO A 367 -68.15 -28.36 14.20
CA PRO A 367 -67.70 -27.85 15.50
C PRO A 367 -66.32 -28.39 15.90
N GLU A 368 -66.02 -29.65 15.59
CA GLU A 368 -64.69 -30.25 15.85
C GLU A 368 -63.57 -29.55 15.05
N ASP A 369 -63.80 -29.28 13.76
CA ASP A 369 -62.82 -28.57 12.91
C ASP A 369 -62.54 -27.17 13.47
N ARG A 370 -63.59 -26.47 13.91
CA ARG A 370 -63.48 -25.12 14.49
C ARG A 370 -62.69 -25.10 15.80
N VAL A 371 -62.89 -26.10 16.65
CA VAL A 371 -62.05 -26.28 17.85
C VAL A 371 -60.60 -26.51 17.45
N SER A 372 -60.33 -27.39 16.47
CA SER A 372 -58.96 -27.65 16.01
C SER A 372 -58.27 -26.38 15.50
N TYR A 373 -58.90 -25.63 14.60
CA TYR A 373 -58.32 -24.41 14.05
C TYR A 373 -58.12 -23.31 15.10
N THR A 374 -59.06 -23.16 16.05
CA THR A 374 -58.90 -22.18 17.13
C THR A 374 -57.83 -22.59 18.14
N MET A 375 -57.63 -23.89 18.39
CA MET A 375 -56.52 -24.38 19.22
C MET A 375 -55.16 -24.13 18.57
N GLU A 376 -55.02 -24.39 17.25
CA GLU A 376 -53.81 -24.06 16.49
C GLU A 376 -53.51 -22.56 16.56
N LEU A 377 -54.54 -21.72 16.35
CA LEU A 377 -54.39 -20.27 16.44
C LEU A 377 -54.00 -19.79 17.85
N GLN A 378 -54.47 -20.46 18.92
CA GLN A 378 -54.02 -20.16 20.29
C GLN A 378 -52.53 -20.45 20.50
N GLU A 379 -52.02 -21.56 19.95
CA GLU A 379 -50.60 -21.91 20.04
C GLU A 379 -49.75 -20.87 19.31
N ASP A 380 -50.16 -20.47 18.11
CA ASP A 380 -49.50 -19.41 17.34
C ASP A 380 -49.49 -18.07 18.10
N ILE A 381 -50.64 -17.67 18.67
CA ILE A 381 -50.73 -16.45 19.50
C ILE A 381 -49.81 -16.53 20.70
N ALA A 382 -49.75 -17.66 21.41
CA ALA A 382 -48.86 -17.84 22.55
C ALA A 382 -47.39 -17.71 22.12
N GLY A 383 -47.02 -18.20 20.93
CA GLY A 383 -45.71 -17.96 20.32
C GLY A 383 -45.42 -16.48 20.09
N LYS A 384 -46.38 -15.71 19.56
CA LYS A 384 -46.21 -14.27 19.31
C LYS A 384 -46.18 -13.43 20.57
N VAL A 385 -46.91 -13.80 21.62
CA VAL A 385 -46.83 -13.14 22.93
C VAL A 385 -45.40 -13.19 23.49
N LYS A 386 -44.68 -14.32 23.33
CA LYS A 386 -43.26 -14.41 23.72
C LYS A 386 -42.38 -13.43 22.95
N ILE A 387 -42.60 -13.29 21.64
CA ILE A 387 -41.85 -12.33 20.79
C ILE A 387 -42.16 -10.88 21.22
N ILE A 388 -43.40 -10.59 21.62
CA ILE A 388 -43.77 -9.28 22.17
C ILE A 388 -43.02 -9.02 23.48
N ASP A 389 -42.92 -9.99 24.38
CA ASP A 389 -42.17 -9.86 25.63
C ASP A 389 -40.66 -9.63 25.37
N GLU A 390 -40.08 -10.33 24.40
CA GLU A 390 -38.70 -10.07 23.95
C GLU A 390 -38.52 -8.66 23.39
N ASN A 391 -39.51 -8.16 22.63
CA ASN A 391 -39.50 -6.80 22.11
C ASN A 391 -39.69 -5.74 23.20
N ILE A 392 -40.42 -6.02 24.29
CA ILE A 392 -40.49 -5.13 25.46
C ILE A 392 -39.11 -5.00 26.09
N ALA A 393 -38.39 -6.11 26.29
CA ALA A 393 -37.02 -6.06 26.82
C ALA A 393 -36.05 -5.33 25.87
N ARG A 394 -36.19 -5.55 24.55
CA ARG A 394 -35.38 -4.85 23.54
C ARG A 394 -35.68 -3.35 23.53
N GLU A 395 -36.94 -2.96 23.62
CA GLU A 395 -37.38 -1.57 23.73
C GLU A 395 -36.74 -0.90 24.95
N GLU A 396 -36.83 -1.51 26.13
CA GLU A 396 -36.27 -0.99 27.38
C GLU A 396 -34.75 -0.74 27.28
N ALA A 397 -34.02 -1.65 26.62
CA ALA A 397 -32.58 -1.53 26.42
C ALA A 397 -32.19 -0.53 25.33
N LEU A 398 -32.98 -0.42 24.26
CA LEU A 398 -32.64 0.32 23.04
C LEU A 398 -33.07 1.79 23.11
N LEU A 399 -34.28 2.04 23.62
CA LEU A 399 -34.95 3.34 23.59
C LEU A 399 -34.82 4.07 24.93
N PRO A 400 -34.81 5.41 24.92
CA PRO A 400 -34.79 6.21 26.14
C PRO A 400 -36.07 6.00 26.96
N GLN A 401 -35.91 6.00 28.28
CA GLN A 401 -36.98 5.81 29.27
C GLN A 401 -37.23 7.12 30.05
N GLY A 402 -38.39 7.22 30.72
CA GLY A 402 -38.78 8.38 31.55
C GLY A 402 -39.67 9.41 30.83
N ASP A 403 -39.82 10.61 31.41
CA ASP A 403 -40.85 11.58 30.96
C ASP A 403 -40.46 12.40 29.71
N LYS A 404 -39.20 12.32 29.28
CA LYS A 404 -38.65 13.12 28.16
C LYS A 404 -38.11 12.23 27.03
N VAL A 405 -38.98 11.38 26.51
CA VAL A 405 -38.68 10.53 25.35
C VAL A 405 -38.83 11.34 24.06
N PRO A 406 -37.84 11.34 23.15
CA PRO A 406 -37.99 11.94 21.82
C PRO A 406 -39.17 11.33 21.06
N GLN A 407 -39.91 12.14 20.29
CA GLN A 407 -41.12 11.69 19.60
C GLN A 407 -40.91 10.42 18.77
N ASP A 408 -39.84 10.35 17.97
CA ASP A 408 -39.54 9.16 17.16
C ASP A 408 -39.37 7.88 18.00
N ALA A 409 -38.78 7.97 19.19
CA ALA A 409 -38.67 6.83 20.10
C ALA A 409 -40.01 6.52 20.76
N GLN A 410 -40.82 7.55 21.04
CA GLN A 410 -42.16 7.38 21.57
C GLN A 410 -43.10 6.70 20.58
N ASP A 411 -42.96 6.99 19.28
CA ASP A 411 -43.77 6.36 18.23
C ASP A 411 -43.52 4.85 18.16
N HIS A 412 -42.26 4.41 18.27
CA HIS A 412 -41.90 3.00 18.40
C HIS A 412 -42.50 2.33 19.65
N LYS A 413 -42.47 3.01 20.80
CA LYS A 413 -43.10 2.53 22.05
C LYS A 413 -44.62 2.40 21.92
N ASN A 414 -45.25 3.40 21.32
CA ASN A 414 -46.70 3.41 21.10
C ASN A 414 -47.11 2.27 20.17
N GLU A 415 -46.32 2.01 19.13
CA GLU A 415 -46.56 0.94 18.17
C GLU A 415 -46.44 -0.46 18.81
N LEU A 416 -45.38 -0.70 19.60
CA LEU A 416 -45.25 -1.93 20.39
C LEU A 416 -46.45 -2.10 21.33
N ASN A 417 -46.88 -1.03 22.02
CA ASN A 417 -48.02 -1.11 22.92
C ASN A 417 -49.34 -1.40 22.18
N ARG A 418 -49.56 -0.77 21.01
CA ARG A 418 -50.71 -1.04 20.12
C ARG A 418 -50.77 -2.52 19.73
N ILE A 419 -49.66 -3.07 19.25
CA ILE A 419 -49.53 -4.48 18.87
C ILE A 419 -49.81 -5.38 20.07
N LYS A 420 -49.19 -5.09 21.23
CA LYS A 420 -49.39 -5.84 22.47
C LYS A 420 -50.86 -5.89 22.88
N GLU A 421 -51.51 -4.73 22.95
CA GLU A 421 -52.92 -4.64 23.35
C GLU A 421 -53.82 -5.39 22.38
N PHE A 422 -53.57 -5.27 21.07
CA PHE A 422 -54.32 -5.98 20.04
C PHE A 422 -54.15 -7.51 20.16
N VAL A 423 -52.92 -8.01 20.24
CA VAL A 423 -52.64 -9.45 20.32
C VAL A 423 -53.20 -10.06 21.61
N LEU A 424 -53.10 -9.37 22.75
CA LEU A 424 -53.70 -9.84 24.01
C LEU A 424 -55.24 -9.82 23.96
N ALA A 425 -55.83 -8.87 23.26
CA ALA A 425 -57.27 -8.86 23.03
C ALA A 425 -57.70 -10.00 22.09
N LEU A 426 -56.94 -10.25 21.01
CA LEU A 426 -57.16 -11.37 20.09
C LEU A 426 -57.03 -12.71 20.81
N GLN A 427 -56.01 -12.88 21.65
CA GLN A 427 -55.82 -14.08 22.49
C GLN A 427 -57.07 -14.39 23.31
N LYS A 428 -57.63 -13.38 23.99
CA LYS A 428 -58.87 -13.54 24.77
C LYS A 428 -60.07 -13.92 23.90
N LYS A 429 -60.19 -13.33 22.71
CA LYS A 429 -61.27 -13.67 21.76
C LYS A 429 -61.15 -15.12 21.29
N VAL A 430 -59.97 -15.55 20.84
CA VAL A 430 -59.76 -16.92 20.34
C VAL A 430 -60.01 -17.96 21.44
N ILE A 431 -59.58 -17.69 22.68
CA ILE A 431 -59.89 -18.56 23.83
C ILE A 431 -61.40 -18.68 24.02
N SER A 432 -62.11 -17.56 24.06
CA SER A 432 -63.56 -17.56 24.25
C SER A 432 -64.32 -18.26 23.11
N GLU A 433 -63.92 -18.08 21.86
CA GLU A 433 -64.56 -18.75 20.71
C GLU A 433 -64.24 -20.25 20.71
N CYS A 434 -63.01 -20.65 21.05
CA CYS A 434 -62.63 -22.07 21.20
C CYS A 434 -63.44 -22.77 22.30
N GLU A 435 -63.68 -22.10 23.43
CA GLU A 435 -64.52 -22.62 24.52
C GLU A 435 -65.96 -22.84 24.04
N GLN A 436 -66.52 -21.88 23.30
CA GLN A 436 -67.86 -22.01 22.71
C GLN A 436 -67.94 -23.16 21.71
N TYR A 437 -66.99 -23.27 20.78
CA TYR A 437 -66.97 -24.39 19.83
C TYR A 437 -66.76 -25.74 20.52
N SER A 438 -66.03 -25.77 21.64
CA SER A 438 -65.87 -26.99 22.45
C SER A 438 -67.17 -27.42 23.14
N GLU A 439 -68.04 -26.46 23.50
CA GLU A 439 -69.40 -26.77 23.96
C GLU A 439 -70.28 -27.25 22.81
N ASP A 440 -70.19 -26.62 21.63
CA ASP A 440 -70.93 -27.02 20.44
C ASP A 440 -70.65 -28.47 20.04
N VAL A 441 -69.40 -28.96 20.15
CA VAL A 441 -69.05 -30.36 19.90
C VAL A 441 -69.92 -31.34 20.70
N LYS A 442 -70.25 -31.03 21.96
CA LYS A 442 -71.09 -31.89 22.80
C LYS A 442 -72.51 -31.97 22.26
N TYR A 443 -73.10 -30.82 21.97
CA TYR A 443 -74.46 -30.74 21.44
C TYR A 443 -74.57 -31.28 20.02
N TRP A 444 -73.53 -31.11 19.22
CA TRP A 444 -73.40 -31.68 17.88
C TRP A 444 -73.37 -33.20 17.92
N ALA A 445 -72.62 -33.79 18.85
CA ALA A 445 -72.59 -35.24 19.04
C ALA A 445 -73.95 -35.80 19.48
N GLU A 446 -74.66 -35.12 20.40
CA GLU A 446 -76.03 -35.47 20.80
C GLU A 446 -77.00 -35.40 19.61
N TYR A 447 -76.97 -34.29 18.87
CA TYR A 447 -77.76 -34.08 17.65
C TYR A 447 -77.49 -35.18 16.61
N LYS A 448 -76.22 -35.40 16.23
CA LYS A 448 -75.84 -36.43 15.24
C LYS A 448 -76.25 -37.83 15.67
N THR A 449 -76.16 -38.14 16.96
CA THR A 449 -76.61 -39.43 17.49
C THR A 449 -78.11 -39.58 17.31
N GLY A 450 -78.90 -38.57 17.66
CA GLY A 450 -80.36 -38.58 17.48
C GLY A 450 -80.77 -38.69 16.01
N ILE A 451 -80.13 -37.96 15.10
CA ILE A 451 -80.39 -38.07 13.65
C ILE A 451 -80.03 -39.46 13.13
N LYS A 452 -78.91 -40.04 13.59
CA LYS A 452 -78.46 -41.39 13.20
C LYS A 452 -79.40 -42.48 13.71
N GLU A 453 -80.08 -42.27 14.83
CA GLU A 453 -81.12 -43.18 15.34
C GLU A 453 -82.44 -43.00 14.59
N PHE A 454 -82.88 -41.75 14.38
CA PHE A 454 -84.18 -41.43 13.81
C PHE A 454 -84.28 -41.74 12.31
N LYS A 455 -83.27 -41.38 11.51
CA LYS A 455 -83.33 -41.45 10.04
C LYS A 455 -83.52 -42.88 9.50
N PRO A 456 -82.79 -43.91 9.96
CA PRO A 456 -83.01 -45.29 9.52
C PRO A 456 -84.38 -45.85 9.96
N TRP A 457 -84.85 -45.44 11.15
CA TRP A 457 -86.19 -45.80 11.60
C TRP A 457 -87.26 -45.23 10.68
N LEU A 458 -87.19 -43.92 10.38
CA LEU A 458 -88.13 -43.22 9.52
C LEU A 458 -88.22 -43.89 8.15
N GLU A 459 -87.09 -44.12 7.48
CA GLU A 459 -87.04 -44.76 6.16
C GLU A 459 -87.64 -46.18 6.17
N THR A 460 -87.38 -46.95 7.24
CA THR A 460 -87.92 -48.31 7.38
C THR A 460 -89.45 -48.31 7.51
N TYR A 461 -89.98 -47.37 8.28
CA TYR A 461 -91.41 -47.31 8.57
C TYR A 461 -92.23 -46.56 7.51
N GLU A 462 -91.65 -45.58 6.82
CA GLU A 462 -92.20 -45.01 5.58
C GLU A 462 -92.40 -46.12 4.53
N LYS A 463 -91.43 -47.02 4.38
CA LYS A 463 -91.59 -48.15 3.47
C LYS A 463 -92.76 -49.05 3.89
N LYS A 464 -92.85 -49.42 5.18
CA LYS A 464 -93.94 -50.24 5.70
C LYS A 464 -95.31 -49.58 5.53
N SER A 465 -95.42 -48.26 5.65
CA SER A 465 -96.70 -47.56 5.50
C SER A 465 -97.25 -47.61 4.07
N THR A 466 -96.37 -47.73 3.06
CA THR A 466 -96.77 -47.90 1.66
C THR A 466 -97.35 -49.27 1.31
N GLU A 467 -97.09 -50.30 2.14
CA GLU A 467 -97.52 -51.68 1.87
C GLU A 467 -99.04 -51.89 2.07
N GLY A 468 -99.71 -50.95 2.77
CA GLY A 468 -101.16 -50.94 2.98
C GLY A 468 -101.68 -51.99 3.96
N LEU A 469 -102.87 -51.77 4.51
CA LEU A 469 -103.53 -52.73 5.40
C LEU A 469 -104.42 -53.67 4.60
N HIS A 470 -104.30 -54.98 4.83
CA HIS A 470 -105.21 -55.97 4.26
C HIS A 470 -106.48 -56.12 5.11
N LYS A 471 -107.55 -56.68 4.53
CA LYS A 471 -108.79 -56.95 5.27
C LYS A 471 -108.62 -58.20 6.14
N PRO A 472 -108.71 -58.10 7.48
CA PRO A 472 -108.59 -59.27 8.37
C PRO A 472 -109.76 -60.24 8.16
N GLN A 473 -109.48 -61.56 8.16
CA GLN A 473 -110.49 -62.62 7.98
C GLN A 473 -110.94 -63.22 9.31
N THR A 474 -110.14 -63.06 10.36
CA THR A 474 -110.43 -63.58 11.71
C THR A 474 -110.28 -62.50 12.77
N LEU A 475 -110.90 -62.71 13.94
CA LEU A 475 -110.76 -61.81 15.08
C LEU A 475 -109.29 -61.75 15.57
N ASP A 476 -108.56 -62.87 15.51
CA ASP A 476 -107.13 -62.93 15.87
C ASP A 476 -106.26 -62.14 14.90
N GLU A 477 -106.53 -62.20 13.59
CA GLU A 477 -105.86 -61.37 12.59
C GLU A 477 -106.17 -59.88 12.79
N ALA A 478 -107.43 -59.53 13.08
CA ALA A 478 -107.84 -58.16 13.37
C ALA A 478 -107.14 -57.60 14.63
N ASN A 479 -107.06 -58.40 15.70
CA ASN A 479 -106.36 -58.03 16.92
C ASN A 479 -104.84 -57.90 16.70
N THR A 480 -104.24 -58.78 15.89
CA THR A 480 -102.81 -58.71 15.53
C THR A 480 -102.49 -57.48 14.70
N MET A 481 -103.34 -57.16 13.70
CA MET A 481 -103.21 -55.95 12.89
C MET A 481 -103.39 -54.69 13.73
N TYR A 482 -104.41 -54.65 14.58
CA TYR A 482 -104.62 -53.54 15.51
C TYR A 482 -103.39 -53.34 16.42
N LYS A 483 -102.83 -54.44 16.95
CA LYS A 483 -101.63 -54.40 17.78
C LYS A 483 -100.43 -53.83 17.01
N ALA A 484 -100.19 -54.28 15.77
CA ALA A 484 -99.09 -53.79 14.93
C ALA A 484 -99.24 -52.31 14.55
N VAL A 485 -100.46 -51.86 14.21
CA VAL A 485 -100.75 -50.44 13.91
C VAL A 485 -100.61 -49.58 15.17
N LYS A 486 -101.05 -50.08 16.33
CA LYS A 486 -100.88 -49.41 17.62
C LYS A 486 -99.41 -49.30 18.01
N GLU A 487 -98.64 -50.39 17.87
CA GLU A 487 -97.19 -50.39 18.09
C GLU A 487 -96.48 -49.43 17.13
N PHE A 488 -96.93 -49.33 15.88
CA PHE A 488 -96.41 -48.34 14.93
C PHE A 488 -96.72 -46.91 15.39
N ALA A 489 -97.96 -46.60 15.78
CA ALA A 489 -98.35 -45.28 16.29
C ALA A 489 -97.58 -44.91 17.57
N ASP A 490 -97.43 -45.86 18.50
CA ASP A 490 -96.65 -45.68 19.73
C ASP A 490 -95.16 -45.46 19.42
N SER A 491 -94.61 -46.17 18.42
CA SER A 491 -93.25 -45.97 17.93
C SER A 491 -93.06 -44.58 17.31
N CYS A 492 -94.02 -44.07 16.54
CA CYS A 492 -93.94 -42.71 15.99
C CYS A 492 -93.85 -41.67 17.11
N GLN A 493 -94.65 -41.81 18.17
CA GLN A 493 -94.57 -40.89 19.31
C GLN A 493 -93.24 -40.99 20.05
N LYS A 494 -92.66 -42.19 20.15
CA LYS A 494 -91.36 -42.40 20.79
C LYS A 494 -90.22 -41.78 19.98
N GLU A 495 -90.16 -42.08 18.69
CA GLU A 495 -89.07 -41.63 17.82
C GLU A 495 -89.18 -40.13 17.49
N LEU A 496 -90.39 -39.56 17.48
CA LEU A 496 -90.57 -38.10 17.46
C LEU A 496 -89.86 -37.42 18.65
N LYS A 497 -89.89 -38.02 19.84
CA LYS A 497 -89.15 -37.49 21.00
C LYS A 497 -87.63 -37.55 20.81
N VAL A 498 -87.13 -38.54 20.06
CA VAL A 498 -85.71 -38.63 19.70
C VAL A 498 -85.33 -37.46 18.80
N LEU A 499 -86.15 -37.18 17.76
CA LEU A 499 -85.94 -36.03 16.88
C LEU A 499 -86.08 -34.70 17.63
N GLU A 500 -87.06 -34.56 18.52
CA GLU A 500 -87.23 -33.36 19.37
C GLU A 500 -86.04 -33.15 20.31
N THR A 501 -85.47 -34.24 20.85
CA THR A 501 -84.25 -34.17 21.67
C THR A 501 -83.05 -33.74 20.84
N ALA A 502 -82.89 -34.28 19.62
CA ALA A 502 -81.84 -33.86 18.68
C ALA A 502 -81.99 -32.38 18.29
N THR A 503 -83.22 -31.91 18.10
CA THR A 503 -83.55 -30.50 17.83
C THR A 503 -83.18 -29.61 19.02
N ALA A 504 -83.52 -30.04 20.24
CA ALA A 504 -83.20 -29.30 21.44
C ALA A 504 -81.69 -29.23 21.70
N ALA A 505 -80.93 -30.25 21.27
CA ALA A 505 -79.47 -30.22 21.29
C ALA A 505 -78.92 -29.25 20.24
N SER A 506 -79.39 -29.31 18.99
CA SER A 506 -78.89 -28.42 17.93
C SER A 506 -79.12 -26.95 18.25
N LEU A 507 -80.27 -26.57 18.82
CA LEU A 507 -80.60 -25.20 19.22
C LEU A 507 -79.70 -24.63 20.33
N LYS A 508 -78.90 -25.46 21.00
CA LYS A 508 -77.90 -25.00 21.99
C LYS A 508 -76.55 -24.68 21.36
N MET A 509 -76.32 -25.07 20.09
CA MET A 509 -75.08 -24.76 19.38
C MET A 509 -75.06 -23.29 18.97
N THR A 510 -73.89 -22.67 18.91
CA THR A 510 -73.76 -21.28 18.48
C THR A 510 -74.19 -21.06 17.03
N THR A 511 -74.04 -22.08 16.17
CA THR A 511 -74.53 -22.10 14.79
C THR A 511 -75.25 -23.41 14.51
N HIS A 512 -76.52 -23.33 14.12
CA HIS A 512 -77.39 -24.50 14.00
C HIS A 512 -78.27 -24.51 12.74
N HIS A 513 -78.05 -23.59 11.80
CA HIS A 513 -78.92 -23.44 10.62
C HIS A 513 -79.04 -24.70 9.75
N GLU A 514 -77.93 -25.41 9.55
CA GLU A 514 -77.95 -26.69 8.82
C GLU A 514 -78.70 -27.77 9.59
N ALA A 515 -78.47 -27.85 10.90
CA ALA A 515 -79.13 -28.81 11.77
C ALA A 515 -80.65 -28.55 11.81
N ASP A 516 -81.07 -27.29 11.88
CA ASP A 516 -82.47 -26.89 11.81
C ASP A 516 -83.11 -27.31 10.49
N SER A 517 -82.37 -27.15 9.38
CA SER A 517 -82.86 -27.49 8.04
C SER A 517 -83.03 -29.01 7.89
N GLU A 518 -82.04 -29.80 8.31
CA GLU A 518 -82.12 -31.28 8.29
C GLU A 518 -83.24 -31.79 9.23
N VAL A 519 -83.41 -31.19 10.42
CA VAL A 519 -84.50 -31.53 11.34
C VAL A 519 -85.86 -31.19 10.75
N ALA A 520 -86.01 -30.02 10.13
CA ALA A 520 -87.28 -29.59 9.54
C ALA A 520 -87.73 -30.55 8.44
N GLU A 521 -86.82 -30.95 7.54
CA GLU A 521 -87.09 -31.96 6.51
C GLU A 521 -87.49 -33.30 7.11
N LEU A 522 -86.79 -33.76 8.15
CA LEU A 522 -87.09 -35.01 8.84
C LEU A 522 -88.40 -34.98 9.63
N LYS A 523 -88.88 -33.81 10.03
CA LYS A 523 -90.13 -33.63 10.77
C LYS A 523 -91.35 -33.51 9.87
N GLU A 524 -91.17 -33.03 8.63
CA GLU A 524 -92.23 -32.97 7.63
C GLU A 524 -92.59 -34.36 7.08
N ARG A 525 -91.59 -35.23 6.98
CA ARG A 525 -91.71 -36.66 6.68
C ARG A 525 -92.30 -37.44 7.85
#